data_AF-A0AA37NW77-F1
#
_entry.id   AF-A0AA37NW77-F1
#
_cell.length_a   1.000
_cell.length_b   1.000
_cell.length_c   1.000
_cell.angle_alpha   90.00
_cell.angle_beta   90.00
_cell.angle_gamma   90.00
#
_symmetry.space_group_name_H-M   'P 1'
#
loop_
_entity.id
_entity.type
_entity.pdbx_description
1 polymer ?
#
loop_
_entity_poly.entity_id
_entity_poly.type
_entity_poly.pdbx_seq_one_letter_code
_entity_poly.pdbx_strand_id
1 'polypeptide(L)'
;MSSELESKILQAAVKNRELLAVLADTDNAIPDLTQQRRLIADLDHQLQQSDKNIGALDARRKKELKDHEKYRDSVMRRFVHKAVGKRDKFDERAAREEREYFDVLQEEHREKELNKNLREQLAEALEAEARRHDEAQCALDSLYDSIFAGPTPSYPDEDRVEREAETARHEYHDTRSKTEAEQHAIRLLTDAMRRMGDALRNMDDALSHSRMDMFGGGTMTDMMERSALQRAESAAQEARMLVLQAQRMTPYIGDLPPISINHGSLMGDVLFDNIFTDMAFHDEIKKSRVSVERCAQVLGRFLQETRGRHQELTWQLKSRGASLESTRTALQKERERLFEQIAGGTPRPRAHRRVPCRSS
;
A
#
# COMPACT_ATOMS: atom_id res chain seq x y z
N MET A 1 -25.56 36.60 21.11
CA MET A 1 -24.43 35.69 20.93
C MET A 1 -24.33 34.67 22.08
N SER A 2 -23.95 35.01 23.33
CA SER A 2 -23.88 34.03 24.46
C SER A 2 -25.20 33.27 24.68
N SER A 3 -26.34 33.99 24.70
CA SER A 3 -27.66 33.38 24.94
C SER A 3 -28.14 32.47 23.80
N GLU A 4 -27.62 32.66 22.57
CA GLU A 4 -28.01 31.86 21.41
C GLU A 4 -27.24 30.54 21.38
N LEU A 5 -25.93 30.59 21.66
CA LEU A 5 -25.09 29.41 21.81
C LEU A 5 -25.57 28.54 22.98
N GLU A 6 -25.82 29.14 24.15
CA GLU A 6 -26.35 28.43 25.32
C GLU A 6 -27.72 27.78 25.01
N SER A 7 -28.59 28.46 24.25
CA SER A 7 -29.88 27.90 23.81
C SER A 7 -29.70 26.70 22.88
N LYS A 8 -28.79 26.78 21.89
CA LYS A 8 -28.48 25.66 20.99
C LYS A 8 -27.91 24.45 21.75
N ILE A 9 -27.04 24.69 22.72
CA ILE A 9 -26.47 23.65 23.60
C ILE A 9 -27.57 22.99 24.43
N LEU A 10 -28.49 23.75 25.02
CA LEU A 10 -29.62 23.19 25.78
C LEU A 10 -30.55 22.35 24.90
N GLN A 11 -30.84 22.79 23.67
CA GLN A 11 -31.66 22.04 22.72
C GLN A 11 -30.98 20.74 22.25
N ALA A 12 -29.66 20.74 22.13
CA ALA A 12 -28.86 19.61 21.67
C ALA A 12 -28.46 18.64 22.81
N ALA A 13 -28.63 19.02 24.08
CA ALA A 13 -28.05 18.30 25.21
C ALA A 13 -28.50 16.83 25.33
N VAL A 14 -29.77 16.54 25.01
CA VAL A 14 -30.31 15.17 25.03
C VAL A 14 -29.61 14.32 23.96
N LYS A 15 -29.57 14.83 22.72
CA LYS A 15 -28.93 14.13 21.59
C LYS A 15 -27.43 13.94 21.79
N ASN A 16 -26.74 14.93 22.39
CA ASN A 16 -25.32 14.82 22.74
C ASN A 16 -25.07 13.65 23.72
N ARG A 17 -25.89 13.52 24.78
CA ARG A 17 -25.77 12.40 25.74
C ARG A 17 -26.05 11.05 25.09
N GLU A 18 -27.05 10.98 24.23
CA GLU A 18 -27.38 9.75 23.48
C GLU A 18 -26.21 9.30 22.60
N LEU A 19 -25.60 10.22 21.83
CA LEU A 19 -24.48 9.90 20.96
C LEU A 19 -23.22 9.49 21.75
N LEU A 20 -22.92 10.18 22.85
CA LEU A 20 -21.81 9.81 23.74
C LEU A 20 -22.04 8.47 24.43
N ALA A 21 -23.29 8.14 24.78
CA ALA A 21 -23.62 6.81 25.27
C ALA A 21 -23.36 5.77 24.18
N VAL A 22 -23.82 5.97 22.95
CA VAL A 22 -23.52 5.03 21.85
C VAL A 22 -22.02 4.87 21.63
N LEU A 23 -21.24 5.95 21.64
CA LEU A 23 -19.78 5.88 21.51
C LEU A 23 -19.14 5.11 22.68
N ALA A 24 -19.53 5.41 23.92
CA ALA A 24 -19.06 4.69 25.09
C ALA A 24 -19.46 3.21 25.08
N ASP A 25 -20.66 2.91 24.58
CA ASP A 25 -21.18 1.56 24.39
C ASP A 25 -20.34 0.81 23.34
N THR A 26 -19.92 1.47 22.25
CA THR A 26 -19.09 0.87 21.19
C THR A 26 -17.59 0.81 21.53
N ASP A 27 -17.09 1.73 22.37
CA ASP A 27 -15.68 1.80 22.81
C ASP A 27 -15.39 0.89 24.03
N ASN A 28 -16.35 0.72 24.97
CA ASN A 28 -16.15 0.00 26.22
C ASN A 28 -17.25 -1.02 26.56
N ALA A 29 -16.83 -2.10 27.22
CA ALA A 29 -17.61 -3.32 27.48
C ALA A 29 -18.92 -3.09 28.25
N ILE A 30 -20.05 -3.13 27.54
CA ILE A 30 -21.39 -3.24 28.14
C ILE A 30 -21.87 -4.70 28.07
N PRO A 31 -22.76 -5.16 28.98
CA PRO A 31 -23.30 -6.52 28.98
C PRO A 31 -23.81 -7.06 27.63
N ASP A 32 -24.48 -6.24 26.80
CA ASP A 32 -24.90 -6.66 25.44
C ASP A 32 -23.69 -6.89 24.52
N LEU A 33 -22.64 -6.07 24.70
CA LEU A 33 -21.36 -6.20 24.01
C LEU A 33 -20.53 -7.39 24.54
N THR A 34 -20.80 -7.89 25.75
CA THR A 34 -20.22 -9.16 26.24
C THR A 34 -20.71 -10.33 25.40
N GLN A 35 -21.97 -10.32 24.97
CA GLN A 35 -22.53 -11.37 24.12
C GLN A 35 -21.91 -11.33 22.71
N GLN A 36 -21.76 -10.14 22.13
CA GLN A 36 -21.09 -9.98 20.82
C GLN A 36 -19.58 -10.25 20.88
N ARG A 37 -18.87 -9.82 21.93
CA ARG A 37 -17.45 -10.18 22.13
C ARG A 37 -17.25 -11.67 22.34
N ARG A 38 -18.18 -12.33 23.03
CA ARG A 38 -18.19 -13.80 23.13
C ARG A 38 -18.42 -14.45 21.77
N LEU A 39 -19.32 -13.92 20.94
CA LEU A 39 -19.54 -14.38 19.58
C LEU A 39 -18.28 -14.22 18.72
N ILE A 40 -17.65 -13.04 18.75
CA ILE A 40 -16.39 -12.78 18.01
C ILE A 40 -15.28 -13.71 18.50
N ALA A 41 -15.11 -13.87 19.81
CA ALA A 41 -14.10 -14.76 20.38
C ALA A 41 -14.37 -16.24 20.05
N ASP A 42 -15.63 -16.65 20.01
CA ASP A 42 -16.02 -18.00 19.62
C ASP A 42 -15.81 -18.23 18.12
N LEU A 43 -16.17 -17.28 17.26
CA LEU A 43 -15.89 -17.32 15.81
C LEU A 43 -14.39 -17.36 15.52
N ASP A 44 -13.58 -16.57 16.24
CA ASP A 44 -12.12 -16.60 16.11
C ASP A 44 -11.53 -17.94 16.56
N HIS A 45 -12.02 -18.50 17.68
CA HIS A 45 -11.63 -19.82 18.13
C HIS A 45 -12.01 -20.92 17.12
N GLN A 46 -13.22 -20.86 16.55
CA GLN A 46 -13.67 -21.78 15.50
C GLN A 46 -12.83 -21.65 14.23
N LEU A 47 -12.44 -20.42 13.84
CA LEU A 47 -11.54 -20.18 12.71
C LEU A 47 -10.15 -20.76 12.94
N GLN A 48 -9.56 -20.53 14.11
CA GLN A 48 -8.26 -21.11 14.46
C GLN A 48 -8.30 -22.63 14.44
N GLN A 49 -9.40 -23.23 14.90
CA GLN A 49 -9.57 -24.69 14.86
C GLN A 49 -9.74 -25.18 13.42
N SER A 50 -10.51 -24.47 12.59
CA SER A 50 -10.71 -24.81 11.19
C SER A 50 -9.43 -24.66 10.36
N ASP A 51 -8.64 -23.61 10.58
CA ASP A 51 -7.32 -23.43 9.94
C ASP A 51 -6.36 -24.58 10.29
N LYS A 52 -6.36 -25.05 11.54
CA LYS A 52 -5.61 -26.25 11.95
C LYS A 52 -6.10 -27.50 11.21
N ASN A 53 -7.41 -27.67 11.09
CA ASN A 53 -8.01 -28.81 10.38
C ASN A 53 -7.64 -28.79 8.89
N ILE A 54 -7.75 -27.63 8.22
CA ILE A 54 -7.32 -27.45 6.82
C ILE A 54 -5.84 -27.79 6.68
N GLY A 55 -4.98 -27.31 7.59
CA GLY A 55 -3.56 -27.64 7.58
C GLY A 55 -3.28 -29.15 7.71
N ALA A 56 -4.02 -29.84 8.58
CA ALA A 56 -3.91 -31.29 8.75
C ALA A 56 -4.42 -32.05 7.51
N LEU A 57 -5.54 -31.63 6.92
CA LEU A 57 -6.11 -32.20 5.70
C LEU A 57 -5.19 -31.96 4.49
N ASP A 58 -4.58 -30.78 4.39
CA ASP A 58 -3.58 -30.45 3.36
C ASP A 58 -2.34 -31.35 3.45
N ALA A 59 -1.85 -31.58 4.67
CA ALA A 59 -0.72 -32.48 4.90
C ALA A 59 -1.08 -33.93 4.54
N ARG A 60 -2.29 -34.38 4.91
CA ARG A 60 -2.81 -35.70 4.55
C ARG A 60 -2.98 -35.84 3.03
N ARG A 61 -3.59 -34.86 2.36
CA ARG A 61 -3.75 -34.85 0.90
C ARG A 61 -2.41 -34.96 0.18
N LYS A 62 -1.39 -34.20 0.60
CA LYS A 62 -0.05 -34.29 0.00
C LYS A 62 0.59 -35.67 0.18
N LYS A 63 0.33 -36.33 1.31
CA LYS A 63 0.78 -37.69 1.56
C LYS A 63 0.05 -38.68 0.65
N GLU A 64 -1.28 -38.65 0.61
CA GLU A 64 -2.09 -39.54 -0.25
C GLU A 64 -1.77 -39.34 -1.74
N LEU A 65 -1.57 -38.09 -2.19
CA LEU A 65 -1.16 -37.80 -3.57
C LEU A 65 0.21 -38.43 -3.89
N LYS A 66 1.18 -38.28 -2.99
CA LYS A 66 2.52 -38.85 -3.17
C LYS A 66 2.51 -40.38 -3.15
N ASP A 67 1.67 -40.98 -2.31
CA ASP A 67 1.55 -42.43 -2.22
C ASP A 67 0.82 -42.98 -3.47
N HIS A 68 -0.21 -42.29 -3.96
CA HIS A 68 -0.88 -42.56 -5.24
C HIS A 68 0.09 -42.45 -6.44
N GLU A 69 0.87 -41.36 -6.53
CA GLU A 69 1.87 -41.16 -7.60
C GLU A 69 2.96 -42.23 -7.57
N LYS A 70 3.51 -42.56 -6.39
CA LYS A 70 4.49 -43.63 -6.23
C LYS A 70 3.92 -44.98 -6.60
N TYR A 71 2.69 -45.29 -6.19
CA TYR A 71 2.03 -46.54 -6.53
C TYR A 71 1.85 -46.64 -8.04
N ARG A 72 1.29 -45.60 -8.67
CA ARG A 72 1.16 -45.51 -10.13
C ARG A 72 2.50 -45.71 -10.84
N ASP A 73 3.53 -44.94 -10.49
CA ASP A 73 4.79 -44.91 -11.25
C ASP A 73 5.67 -46.15 -11.04
N SER A 74 5.70 -46.71 -9.82
CA SER A 74 6.54 -47.88 -9.51
C SER A 74 5.89 -49.21 -9.91
N VAL A 75 4.55 -49.28 -9.83
CA VAL A 75 3.80 -50.51 -10.10
C VAL A 75 3.47 -50.61 -11.59
N MET A 76 3.13 -49.52 -12.29
CA MET A 76 2.99 -49.51 -13.76
C MET A 76 4.28 -49.98 -14.43
N ARG A 77 5.45 -49.50 -13.96
CA ARG A 77 6.76 -49.94 -14.47
C ARG A 77 6.97 -51.45 -14.24
N ARG A 78 6.65 -51.98 -13.06
CA ARG A 78 6.76 -53.44 -12.77
C ARG A 78 5.75 -54.32 -13.50
N PHE A 79 4.53 -53.84 -13.73
CA PHE A 79 3.47 -54.58 -14.43
C PHE A 79 3.68 -54.62 -15.94
N VAL A 80 4.17 -53.53 -16.54
CA VAL A 80 4.66 -53.52 -17.94
C VAL A 80 5.77 -54.55 -18.13
N HIS A 81 6.64 -54.72 -17.13
CA HIS A 81 7.70 -55.73 -17.17
C HIS A 81 7.24 -57.18 -16.87
N LYS A 82 6.02 -57.44 -16.36
CA LYS A 82 5.65 -58.75 -15.77
C LYS A 82 4.23 -59.26 -16.10
N ALA A 83 3.63 -58.92 -17.23
CA ALA A 83 2.32 -59.45 -17.62
C ALA A 83 2.33 -61.00 -17.54
N VAL A 84 1.41 -61.70 -16.83
CA VAL A 84 -0.05 -61.73 -17.07
C VAL A 84 -0.92 -62.02 -15.80
N GLY A 85 -0.40 -62.30 -14.60
CA GLY A 85 -1.19 -63.03 -13.58
C GLY A 85 -1.93 -62.28 -12.43
N LYS A 86 -1.85 -60.94 -12.28
CA LYS A 86 -2.33 -60.26 -11.03
C LYS A 86 -3.03 -58.89 -11.22
N ARG A 87 -3.75 -58.66 -12.34
CA ARG A 87 -4.40 -57.37 -12.64
C ARG A 87 -5.49 -56.97 -11.64
N ASP A 88 -6.38 -57.89 -11.24
CA ASP A 88 -7.55 -57.54 -10.41
C ASP A 88 -7.17 -56.97 -9.03
N LYS A 89 -6.13 -57.51 -8.38
CA LYS A 89 -5.62 -57.01 -7.08
C LYS A 89 -4.95 -55.64 -7.19
N PHE A 90 -4.51 -55.26 -8.38
CA PHE A 90 -3.93 -53.94 -8.65
C PHE A 90 -5.03 -52.91 -8.83
N ASP A 91 -6.05 -53.22 -9.63
CA ASP A 91 -7.18 -52.34 -9.86
C ASP A 91 -7.95 -52.05 -8.56
N GLU A 92 -8.13 -53.06 -7.71
CA GLU A 92 -8.76 -52.90 -6.39
C GLU A 92 -7.97 -51.95 -5.47
N ARG A 93 -6.64 -52.01 -5.50
CA ARG A 93 -5.78 -51.19 -4.64
C ARG A 93 -5.60 -49.77 -5.18
N ALA A 94 -5.52 -49.60 -6.50
CA ALA A 94 -5.53 -48.30 -7.15
C ALA A 94 -6.86 -47.56 -6.88
N ALA A 95 -7.99 -48.27 -7.02
CA ALA A 95 -9.30 -47.72 -6.70
C ALA A 95 -9.45 -47.34 -5.22
N ARG A 96 -8.78 -48.07 -4.31
CA ARG A 96 -8.76 -47.72 -2.89
C ARG A 96 -7.95 -46.44 -2.62
N GLU A 97 -6.75 -46.33 -3.17
CA GLU A 97 -5.90 -45.14 -2.99
C GLU A 97 -6.53 -43.88 -3.64
N GLU A 98 -7.21 -44.06 -4.77
CA GLU A 98 -7.98 -42.99 -5.42
C GLU A 98 -9.16 -42.53 -4.55
N ARG A 99 -9.91 -43.46 -3.95
CA ARG A 99 -10.98 -43.12 -2.98
C ARG A 99 -10.44 -42.40 -1.76
N GLU A 100 -9.36 -42.89 -1.15
CA GLU A 100 -8.74 -42.26 0.02
C GLU A 100 -8.26 -40.83 -0.29
N TYR A 101 -7.74 -40.59 -1.50
CA TYR A 101 -7.40 -39.24 -1.97
C TYR A 101 -8.63 -38.34 -2.16
N PHE A 102 -9.67 -38.83 -2.84
CA PHE A 102 -10.90 -38.06 -3.09
C PHE A 102 -11.68 -37.75 -1.80
N ASP A 103 -11.70 -38.67 -0.84
CA ASP A 103 -12.35 -38.46 0.45
C ASP A 103 -11.67 -37.31 1.21
N VAL A 104 -10.33 -37.30 1.28
CA VAL A 104 -9.57 -36.22 1.90
C VAL A 104 -9.75 -34.89 1.16
N LEU A 105 -9.83 -34.92 -0.17
CA LEU A 105 -10.08 -33.73 -0.99
C LEU A 105 -11.49 -33.16 -0.73
N GLN A 106 -12.50 -34.02 -0.58
CA GLN A 106 -13.86 -33.60 -0.27
C GLN A 106 -13.97 -33.04 1.15
N GLU A 107 -13.31 -33.67 2.13
CA GLU A 107 -13.21 -33.16 3.51
C GLU A 107 -12.53 -31.79 3.55
N GLU A 108 -11.40 -31.63 2.85
CA GLU A 108 -10.68 -30.35 2.76
C GLU A 108 -11.53 -29.26 2.12
N HIS A 109 -12.26 -29.58 1.04
CA HIS A 109 -13.14 -28.61 0.39
C HIS A 109 -14.27 -28.17 1.31
N ARG A 110 -14.92 -29.11 2.02
CA ARG A 110 -15.97 -28.78 3.00
C ARG A 110 -15.44 -27.89 4.12
N GLU A 111 -14.27 -28.22 4.67
CA GLU A 111 -13.64 -27.43 5.73
C GLU A 111 -13.26 -26.03 5.24
N LYS A 112 -12.79 -25.88 3.99
CA LYS A 112 -12.53 -24.57 3.39
C LYS A 112 -13.77 -23.72 3.21
N GLU A 113 -14.89 -24.31 2.79
CA GLU A 113 -16.16 -23.58 2.70
C GLU A 113 -16.68 -23.16 4.09
N LEU A 114 -16.53 -24.03 5.10
CA LEU A 114 -16.84 -23.67 6.49
C LEU A 114 -15.96 -22.52 6.99
N ASN A 115 -14.64 -22.59 6.77
CA ASN A 115 -13.70 -21.54 7.13
C ASN A 115 -14.02 -20.22 6.44
N LYS A 116 -14.36 -20.26 5.15
CA LYS A 116 -14.80 -19.09 4.39
C LYS A 116 -16.06 -18.46 5.00
N ASN A 117 -17.09 -19.25 5.27
CA ASN A 117 -18.32 -18.76 5.90
C ASN A 117 -18.06 -18.16 7.30
N LEU A 118 -17.20 -18.79 8.11
CA LEU A 118 -16.80 -18.25 9.41
C LEU A 118 -16.05 -16.91 9.29
N ARG A 119 -15.19 -16.75 8.28
CA ARG A 119 -14.51 -15.49 7.99
C ARG A 119 -15.49 -14.40 7.56
N GLU A 120 -16.48 -14.75 6.74
CA GLU A 120 -17.53 -13.83 6.30
C GLU A 120 -18.37 -13.36 7.51
N GLN A 121 -18.81 -14.28 8.37
CA GLN A 121 -19.57 -13.94 9.59
C GLN A 121 -18.77 -13.07 10.58
N LEU A 122 -17.47 -13.37 10.76
CA LEU A 122 -16.59 -12.56 11.59
C LEU A 122 -16.42 -11.14 11.02
N ALA A 123 -16.22 -11.04 9.70
CA ALA A 123 -16.10 -9.75 9.03
C ALA A 123 -17.39 -8.92 9.16
N GLU A 124 -18.57 -9.51 8.93
CA GLU A 124 -19.86 -8.85 9.08
C GLU A 124 -20.11 -8.36 10.51
N ALA A 125 -19.77 -9.19 11.51
CA ALA A 125 -19.94 -8.83 12.92
C ALA A 125 -19.04 -7.65 13.33
N LEU A 126 -17.79 -7.62 12.87
CA LEU A 126 -16.86 -6.51 13.10
C LEU A 126 -17.27 -5.25 12.34
N GLU A 127 -17.76 -5.40 11.10
CA GLU A 127 -18.16 -4.29 10.26
C GLU A 127 -19.44 -3.60 10.78
N ALA A 128 -20.41 -4.35 11.30
CA ALA A 128 -21.62 -3.78 11.89
C ALA A 128 -21.32 -2.89 13.12
N GLU A 129 -20.38 -3.31 13.96
CA GLU A 129 -19.96 -2.56 15.14
C GLU A 129 -19.16 -1.30 14.76
N ALA A 130 -18.21 -1.45 13.83
CA ALA A 130 -17.45 -0.32 13.29
C ALA A 130 -18.36 0.72 12.64
N ARG A 131 -19.37 0.29 11.87
CA ARG A 131 -20.36 1.19 11.25
C ARG A 131 -21.18 1.94 12.31
N ARG A 132 -21.67 1.28 13.36
CA ARG A 132 -22.41 1.94 14.45
C ARG A 132 -21.56 3.01 15.14
N HIS A 133 -20.30 2.67 15.44
CA HIS A 133 -19.35 3.61 16.03
C HIS A 133 -19.11 4.81 15.10
N ASP A 134 -18.82 4.56 13.81
CA ASP A 134 -18.55 5.61 12.82
C ASP A 134 -19.77 6.52 12.57
N GLU A 135 -20.97 5.95 12.50
CA GLU A 135 -22.23 6.70 12.36
C GLU A 135 -22.47 7.62 13.57
N ALA A 136 -22.26 7.11 14.79
CA ALA A 136 -22.39 7.90 16.01
C ALA A 136 -21.36 9.03 16.09
N GLN A 137 -20.10 8.74 15.72
CA GLN A 137 -19.04 9.76 15.68
C GLN A 137 -19.34 10.84 14.64
N CYS A 138 -19.79 10.46 13.44
CA CYS A 138 -20.17 11.39 12.38
C CYS A 138 -21.36 12.28 12.78
N ALA A 139 -22.36 11.70 13.46
CA ALA A 139 -23.50 12.44 13.99
C ALA A 139 -23.10 13.41 15.11
N LEU A 140 -22.13 13.04 15.95
CA LEU A 140 -21.60 13.88 17.02
C LEU A 140 -20.78 15.06 16.46
N ASP A 141 -19.87 14.78 15.52
CA ASP A 141 -19.08 15.80 14.82
C ASP A 141 -20.02 16.81 14.13
N SER A 142 -21.04 16.34 13.41
CA SER A 142 -22.03 17.20 12.76
C SER A 142 -22.83 18.06 13.76
N LEU A 143 -23.16 17.49 14.93
CA LEU A 143 -23.85 18.21 15.99
C LEU A 143 -22.96 19.33 16.54
N TYR A 144 -21.70 19.04 16.83
CA TYR A 144 -20.74 20.04 17.32
C TYR A 144 -20.47 21.12 16.28
N ASP A 145 -20.25 20.78 15.02
CA ASP A 145 -20.03 21.76 13.96
C ASP A 145 -21.23 22.71 13.84
N SER A 146 -22.47 22.21 13.98
CA SER A 146 -23.67 23.07 13.92
C SER A 146 -23.80 24.07 15.08
N ILE A 147 -23.18 23.78 16.22
CA ILE A 147 -23.31 24.55 17.47
C ILE A 147 -22.12 25.50 17.64
N PHE A 148 -20.92 25.00 17.36
CA PHE A 148 -19.64 25.69 17.52
C PHE A 148 -19.11 26.28 16.21
N ALA A 149 -19.92 26.34 15.15
CA ALA A 149 -19.52 27.01 13.90
C ALA A 149 -19.22 28.50 14.14
N GLY A 150 -17.92 28.83 14.22
CA GLY A 150 -17.41 30.18 14.37
C GLY A 150 -16.99 30.51 15.80
N PRO A 151 -16.41 31.70 16.02
CA PRO A 151 -15.78 32.03 17.28
C PRO A 151 -16.79 31.96 18.44
N THR A 152 -16.33 31.42 19.57
CA THR A 152 -17.05 31.39 20.83
C THR A 152 -16.42 32.35 21.85
N PRO A 153 -16.58 33.69 21.73
CA PRO A 153 -15.95 34.68 22.63
C PRO A 153 -16.25 34.50 24.13
N SER A 154 -17.33 33.78 24.43
CA SER A 154 -17.77 33.43 25.77
C SER A 154 -17.04 32.22 26.37
N TYR A 155 -16.31 31.46 25.55
CA TYR A 155 -15.60 30.22 25.88
C TYR A 155 -14.22 30.21 25.21
N PRO A 156 -13.30 31.12 25.61
CA PRO A 156 -12.00 31.29 24.97
C PRO A 156 -11.10 30.04 25.03
N ASP A 157 -11.35 29.13 25.97
CA ASP A 157 -10.66 27.84 26.07
C ASP A 157 -11.07 26.88 24.95
N GLU A 158 -12.35 26.87 24.54
CA GLU A 158 -12.84 26.07 23.42
C GLU A 158 -12.27 26.61 22.10
N ASP A 159 -12.35 27.91 21.87
CA ASP A 159 -11.70 28.62 20.75
C ASP A 159 -10.18 28.30 20.66
N ARG A 160 -9.50 28.13 21.80
CA ARG A 160 -8.07 27.80 21.82
C ARG A 160 -7.83 26.36 21.36
N VAL A 161 -8.57 25.40 21.91
CA VAL A 161 -8.41 23.99 21.57
C VAL A 161 -8.87 23.71 20.13
N GLU A 162 -9.89 24.43 19.64
CA GLU A 162 -10.31 24.37 18.24
C GLU A 162 -9.18 24.80 17.29
N ARG A 163 -8.50 25.92 17.57
CA ARG A 163 -7.34 26.36 16.79
C ARG A 163 -6.19 25.34 16.82
N GLU A 164 -5.95 24.70 17.96
CA GLU A 164 -4.94 23.64 18.10
C GLU A 164 -5.29 22.41 17.23
N ALA A 165 -6.57 22.00 17.25
CA ALA A 165 -7.06 20.90 16.41
C ALA A 165 -6.97 21.23 14.90
N GLU A 166 -7.37 22.44 14.50
CA GLU A 166 -7.29 22.88 13.11
C GLU A 166 -5.84 22.98 12.62
N THR A 167 -4.93 23.48 13.47
CA THR A 167 -3.49 23.51 13.16
C THR A 167 -2.94 22.09 12.96
N ALA A 168 -3.24 21.16 13.88
CA ALA A 168 -2.81 19.76 13.76
C ALA A 168 -3.38 19.09 12.50
N ARG A 169 -4.63 19.41 12.14
CA ARG A 169 -5.30 18.93 10.93
C ARG A 169 -4.61 19.44 9.66
N HIS A 170 -4.30 20.73 9.60
CA HIS A 170 -3.57 21.32 8.48
C HIS A 170 -2.18 20.69 8.31
N GLU A 171 -1.42 20.55 9.40
CA GLU A 171 -0.09 19.93 9.38
C GLU A 171 -0.15 18.46 8.93
N TYR A 172 -1.16 17.70 9.39
CA TYR A 172 -1.38 16.32 8.97
C TYR A 172 -1.67 16.24 7.47
N HIS A 173 -2.60 17.06 6.96
CA HIS A 173 -2.94 17.06 5.52
C HIS A 173 -1.78 17.50 4.63
N ASP A 174 -1.01 18.50 5.04
CA ASP A 174 0.20 18.93 4.33
C ASP A 174 1.25 17.80 4.28
N THR A 175 1.52 17.16 5.43
CA THR A 175 2.46 16.04 5.51
C THR A 175 1.99 14.84 4.68
N ARG A 176 0.68 14.54 4.70
CA ARG A 176 0.07 13.48 3.91
C ARG A 176 0.23 13.74 2.41
N SER A 177 -0.08 14.97 1.97
CA SER A 177 0.04 15.37 0.56
C SER A 177 1.48 15.23 0.07
N LYS A 178 2.47 15.65 0.89
CA LYS A 178 3.90 15.47 0.60
C LYS A 178 4.31 13.99 0.53
N THR A 179 3.78 13.16 1.44
CA THR A 179 4.05 11.72 1.46
C THR A 179 3.52 11.04 0.20
N GLU A 180 2.29 11.35 -0.19
CA GLU A 180 1.67 10.84 -1.42
C GLU A 180 2.48 11.26 -2.65
N ALA A 181 2.89 12.53 -2.74
CA ALA A 181 3.71 13.05 -3.84
C ALA A 181 5.07 12.32 -3.97
N GLU A 182 5.80 12.10 -2.86
CA GLU A 182 7.05 11.33 -2.88
C GLU A 182 6.80 9.86 -3.27
N GLN A 183 5.68 9.26 -2.84
CA GLN A 183 5.31 7.90 -3.25
C GLN A 183 5.00 7.80 -4.75
N HIS A 184 4.34 8.81 -5.33
CA HIS A 184 4.16 8.91 -6.78
C HIS A 184 5.51 9.05 -7.50
N ALA A 185 6.41 9.88 -6.99
CA ALA A 185 7.75 10.05 -7.54
C ALA A 185 8.56 8.73 -7.50
N ILE A 186 8.50 7.96 -6.41
CA ILE A 186 9.17 6.65 -6.29
C ILE A 186 8.70 5.69 -7.39
N ARG A 187 7.39 5.64 -7.67
CA ARG A 187 6.85 4.79 -8.75
C ARG A 187 7.43 5.19 -10.11
N LEU A 188 7.34 6.47 -10.45
CA LEU A 188 7.85 7.02 -11.72
C LEU A 188 9.36 6.78 -11.88
N LEU A 189 10.15 7.01 -10.84
CA LEU A 189 11.60 6.77 -10.83
C LEU A 189 11.95 5.28 -10.93
N THR A 190 11.14 4.40 -10.31
CA THR A 190 11.32 2.95 -10.42
C THR A 190 11.06 2.46 -11.84
N ASP A 191 10.01 2.97 -12.49
CA ASP A 191 9.73 2.65 -13.89
C ASP A 191 10.79 3.26 -14.82
N ALA A 192 11.25 4.48 -14.56
CA ALA A 192 12.36 5.09 -15.28
C ALA A 192 13.64 4.24 -15.18
N MET A 193 13.94 3.67 -14.00
CA MET A 193 15.06 2.76 -13.82
C MET A 193 14.92 1.48 -14.63
N ARG A 194 13.71 0.92 -14.73
CA ARG A 194 13.44 -0.25 -15.58
C ARG A 194 13.74 0.07 -17.04
N ARG A 195 13.23 1.21 -17.54
CA ARG A 195 13.47 1.68 -18.91
C ARG A 195 14.95 1.98 -19.18
N MET A 196 15.66 2.54 -18.22
CA MET A 196 17.11 2.73 -18.33
C MET A 196 17.86 1.38 -18.37
N GLY A 197 17.38 0.38 -17.63
CA GLY A 197 17.90 -0.99 -17.70
C GLY A 197 17.62 -1.66 -19.05
N ASP A 198 16.44 -1.43 -19.65
CA ASP A 198 16.15 -1.85 -21.03
C ASP A 198 17.09 -1.18 -22.02
N ALA A 199 17.36 0.13 -21.86
CA ALA A 199 18.30 0.85 -22.70
C ALA A 199 19.70 0.23 -22.64
N LEU A 200 20.21 -0.06 -21.44
CA LEU A 200 21.52 -0.70 -21.26
C LEU A 200 21.59 -2.09 -21.90
N ARG A 201 20.55 -2.92 -21.76
CA ARG A 201 20.49 -4.23 -22.42
C ARG A 201 20.55 -4.11 -23.94
N ASN A 202 19.77 -3.21 -24.53
CA ASN A 202 19.78 -2.98 -25.97
C ASN A 202 21.14 -2.40 -26.45
N MET A 203 21.83 -1.60 -25.63
CA MET A 203 23.19 -1.14 -25.92
C MET A 203 24.21 -2.29 -25.87
N ASP A 204 24.06 -3.24 -24.94
CA ASP A 204 24.91 -4.44 -24.89
C ASP A 204 24.67 -5.34 -26.11
N ASP A 205 23.42 -5.50 -26.55
CA ASP A 205 23.07 -6.22 -27.78
C ASP A 205 23.68 -5.53 -29.02
N ALA A 206 23.58 -4.20 -29.11
CA ALA A 206 24.22 -3.42 -30.17
C ALA A 206 25.74 -3.61 -30.19
N LEU A 207 26.40 -3.57 -29.02
CA LEU A 207 27.84 -3.85 -28.93
C LEU A 207 28.20 -5.28 -29.34
N SER A 208 27.34 -6.27 -29.05
CA SER A 208 27.55 -7.65 -29.48
C SER A 208 27.44 -7.80 -30.99
N HIS A 209 26.42 -7.17 -31.61
CA HIS A 209 26.26 -7.15 -33.06
C HIS A 209 27.40 -6.42 -33.76
N SER A 210 27.78 -5.24 -33.25
CA SER A 210 28.92 -4.45 -33.73
C SER A 210 30.24 -5.23 -33.68
N ARG A 211 30.49 -6.01 -32.63
CA ARG A 211 31.67 -6.91 -32.56
C ARG A 211 31.61 -7.98 -33.64
N MET A 212 30.45 -8.58 -33.87
CA MET A 212 30.28 -9.61 -34.91
C MET A 212 30.51 -9.01 -36.30
N ASP A 213 30.11 -7.75 -36.50
CA ASP A 213 30.27 -7.01 -37.73
C ASP A 213 31.75 -6.74 -38.07
N MET A 214 32.52 -6.28 -37.08
CA MET A 214 33.97 -6.06 -37.19
C MET A 214 34.80 -7.31 -37.62
N PHE A 215 34.26 -8.53 -37.49
CA PHE A 215 34.93 -9.79 -37.89
C PHE A 215 34.36 -10.40 -39.17
N GLY A 216 33.72 -9.59 -40.02
CA GLY A 216 33.15 -10.04 -41.30
C GLY A 216 31.67 -10.35 -41.20
N GLY A 217 30.92 -9.58 -40.41
CA GLY A 217 29.46 -9.58 -40.46
C GLY A 217 28.94 -9.08 -41.80
N GLY A 218 27.65 -9.30 -42.04
CA GLY A 218 26.99 -8.94 -43.29
C GLY A 218 25.85 -7.96 -43.05
N THR A 219 25.14 -7.58 -44.11
CA THR A 219 24.02 -6.63 -44.03
C THR A 219 22.94 -6.95 -42.98
N MET A 220 22.83 -8.21 -42.54
CA MET A 220 21.92 -8.62 -41.47
C MET A 220 22.39 -8.22 -40.06
N THR A 221 23.70 -8.27 -39.77
CA THR A 221 24.26 -7.85 -38.47
C THR A 221 24.12 -6.34 -38.26
N ASP A 222 24.37 -5.56 -39.30
CA ASP A 222 24.10 -4.11 -39.36
C ASP A 222 22.65 -3.75 -38.99
N MET A 223 21.67 -4.44 -39.59
CA MET A 223 20.26 -4.17 -39.31
C MET A 223 19.89 -4.48 -37.86
N MET A 224 20.45 -5.55 -37.29
CA MET A 224 20.21 -5.92 -35.89
C MET A 224 20.83 -4.91 -34.92
N GLU A 225 22.05 -4.45 -35.20
CA GLU A 225 22.71 -3.39 -34.43
C GLU A 225 21.90 -2.10 -34.42
N ARG A 226 21.47 -1.61 -35.59
CA ARG A 226 20.63 -0.41 -35.69
C ARG A 226 19.31 -0.55 -34.97
N SER A 227 18.66 -1.71 -35.10
CA SER A 227 17.41 -2.01 -34.38
C SER A 227 17.62 -2.01 -32.86
N ALA A 228 18.75 -2.51 -32.37
CA ALA A 228 19.11 -2.47 -30.96
C ALA A 228 19.37 -1.03 -30.48
N LEU A 229 20.13 -0.22 -31.23
CA LEU A 229 20.37 1.19 -30.91
C LEU A 229 19.08 2.02 -30.86
N GLN A 230 18.17 1.84 -31.82
CA GLN A 230 16.88 2.53 -31.83
C GLN A 230 16.02 2.14 -30.61
N ARG A 231 16.02 0.87 -30.22
CA ARG A 231 15.33 0.40 -29.01
C ARG A 231 15.96 0.97 -27.75
N ALA A 232 17.28 1.07 -27.70
CA ALA A 232 17.99 1.72 -26.60
C ALA A 232 17.61 3.20 -26.47
N GLU A 233 17.54 3.93 -27.59
CA GLU A 233 17.14 5.33 -27.59
C GLU A 233 15.70 5.52 -27.11
N SER A 234 14.75 4.75 -27.65
CA SER A 234 13.35 4.81 -27.23
C SER A 234 13.21 4.60 -25.72
N ALA A 235 13.88 3.56 -25.18
CA ALA A 235 13.85 3.26 -23.75
C ALA A 235 14.50 4.37 -22.90
N ALA A 236 15.61 4.96 -23.36
CA ALA A 236 16.24 6.09 -22.68
C ALA A 236 15.35 7.35 -22.70
N GLN A 237 14.68 7.65 -23.81
CA GLN A 237 13.73 8.77 -23.93
C GLN A 237 12.51 8.57 -23.02
N GLU A 238 11.93 7.37 -22.97
CA GLU A 238 10.85 7.02 -22.05
C GLU A 238 11.27 7.24 -20.59
N ALA A 239 12.47 6.80 -20.21
CA ALA A 239 13.00 7.04 -18.87
C ALA A 239 13.10 8.54 -18.55
N ARG A 240 13.57 9.37 -19.49
CA ARG A 240 13.64 10.84 -19.30
C ARG A 240 12.26 11.45 -19.12
N MET A 241 11.27 11.03 -19.90
CA MET A 241 9.88 11.50 -19.75
C MET A 241 9.30 11.15 -18.39
N LEU A 242 9.59 9.95 -17.86
CA LEU A 242 9.18 9.55 -16.51
C LEU A 242 9.86 10.39 -15.43
N VAL A 243 11.15 10.74 -15.60
CA VAL A 243 11.83 11.66 -14.66
C VAL A 243 11.22 13.06 -14.70
N LEU A 244 10.92 13.60 -15.88
CA LEU A 244 10.23 14.90 -15.99
C LEU A 244 8.87 14.91 -15.30
N GLN A 245 8.13 13.79 -15.34
CA GLN A 245 6.90 13.66 -14.57
C GLN A 245 7.17 13.60 -13.06
N ALA A 246 8.21 12.91 -12.63
CA ALA A 246 8.59 12.81 -11.23
C ALA A 246 9.01 14.18 -10.65
N GLN A 247 9.69 15.02 -11.42
CA GLN A 247 10.05 16.40 -11.06
C GLN A 247 8.81 17.28 -10.78
N ARG A 248 7.66 16.98 -11.39
CA ARG A 248 6.40 17.69 -11.11
C ARG A 248 5.76 17.26 -9.78
N MET A 249 6.12 16.08 -9.27
CA MET A 249 5.63 15.57 -7.99
C MET A 249 6.46 16.11 -6.82
N THR A 250 7.77 16.22 -7.00
CA THR A 250 8.67 16.69 -5.94
C THR A 250 9.82 17.54 -6.51
N PRO A 251 10.13 18.70 -5.89
CA PRO A 251 11.17 19.62 -6.37
C PRO A 251 12.59 19.09 -6.13
N TYR A 252 12.76 17.99 -5.40
CA TYR A 252 14.08 17.46 -5.03
C TYR A 252 14.71 16.56 -6.11
N ILE A 253 14.01 16.31 -7.22
CA ILE A 253 14.55 15.55 -8.35
C ILE A 253 15.18 16.54 -9.33
N GLY A 254 16.49 16.38 -9.56
CA GLY A 254 17.24 17.19 -10.53
C GLY A 254 17.11 16.66 -11.96
N ASP A 255 17.84 17.29 -12.87
CA ASP A 255 17.90 16.86 -14.26
C ASP A 255 18.83 15.65 -14.44
N LEU A 256 18.48 14.81 -15.42
CA LEU A 256 19.35 13.73 -15.86
C LEU A 256 20.48 14.26 -16.75
N PRO A 257 21.69 13.66 -16.67
CA PRO A 257 22.76 13.93 -17.62
C PRO A 257 22.30 13.72 -19.08
N PRO A 258 22.88 14.45 -20.05
CA PRO A 258 22.55 14.24 -21.45
C PRO A 258 22.95 12.83 -21.90
N ILE A 259 22.02 12.16 -22.60
CA ILE A 259 22.27 10.89 -23.30
C ILE A 259 22.30 11.23 -24.79
N SER A 260 23.37 10.81 -25.47
CA SER A 260 23.48 10.86 -26.93
C SER A 260 23.77 9.44 -27.41
N ILE A 261 22.80 8.82 -28.07
CA ILE A 261 22.97 7.53 -28.74
C ILE A 261 23.18 7.85 -30.22
N ASN A 262 24.40 7.65 -30.70
CA ASN A 262 24.74 7.94 -32.09
C ASN A 262 24.23 6.81 -32.98
N HIS A 263 23.49 7.15 -34.03
CA HIS A 263 22.89 6.18 -34.96
C HIS A 263 23.72 5.99 -36.23
N GLY A 264 24.85 6.69 -36.36
CA GLY A 264 25.58 6.81 -37.62
C GLY A 264 24.80 7.71 -38.57
N SER A 265 25.47 8.63 -39.28
CA SER A 265 24.74 9.55 -40.16
C SER A 265 24.08 8.78 -41.30
N LEU A 266 22.77 8.95 -41.47
CA LEU A 266 21.93 8.39 -42.51
C LEU A 266 22.27 8.83 -43.97
N MET A 267 23.40 9.52 -44.21
CA MET A 267 23.68 10.22 -45.48
C MET A 267 25.15 10.21 -45.94
N GLY A 268 26.07 9.47 -45.31
CA GLY A 268 27.51 9.64 -45.53
C GLY A 268 28.35 8.46 -46.03
N ASP A 269 27.90 7.21 -45.89
CA ASP A 269 28.79 6.05 -46.05
C ASP A 269 28.60 5.32 -47.37
N VAL A 270 29.17 5.88 -48.44
CA VAL A 270 29.46 5.10 -49.66
C VAL A 270 30.95 5.07 -50.00
N LEU A 271 31.88 5.71 -49.27
CA LEU A 271 33.21 5.94 -49.88
C LEU A 271 34.51 5.52 -49.18
N PHE A 272 34.63 5.06 -47.92
CA PHE A 272 35.94 4.56 -47.43
C PHE A 272 35.86 3.48 -46.29
N ASP A 273 36.25 2.24 -46.63
CA ASP A 273 36.85 1.12 -45.85
C ASP A 273 36.19 0.50 -44.57
N ASN A 274 35.61 -0.71 -44.77
CA ASN A 274 35.06 -1.76 -43.88
C ASN A 274 35.83 -2.20 -42.59
N ILE A 275 36.76 -1.43 -42.03
CA ILE A 275 37.42 -1.79 -40.75
C ILE A 275 37.61 -0.57 -39.84
N PHE A 276 37.95 0.59 -40.43
CA PHE A 276 38.21 1.81 -39.66
C PHE A 276 36.92 2.52 -39.24
N THR A 277 35.88 2.46 -40.08
CA THR A 277 34.55 3.03 -39.80
C THR A 277 33.82 2.22 -38.73
N ASP A 278 33.88 0.89 -38.79
CA ASP A 278 33.20 0.00 -37.83
C ASP A 278 33.84 0.05 -36.45
N MET A 279 35.17 0.14 -36.37
CA MET A 279 35.86 0.31 -35.08
C MET A 279 35.55 1.67 -34.44
N ALA A 280 35.46 2.74 -35.23
CA ALA A 280 35.08 4.07 -34.75
C ALA A 280 33.62 4.12 -34.29
N PHE A 281 32.71 3.47 -35.03
CA PHE A 281 31.30 3.35 -34.66
C PHE A 281 31.11 2.49 -33.40
N HIS A 282 31.82 1.37 -33.31
CA HIS A 282 31.86 0.50 -32.13
C HIS A 282 32.31 1.27 -30.87
N ASP A 283 33.35 2.09 -30.99
CA ASP A 283 33.82 2.93 -29.89
C ASP A 283 32.82 4.04 -29.53
N GLU A 284 32.04 4.53 -30.49
CA GLU A 284 30.97 5.48 -30.22
C GLU A 284 29.80 4.82 -29.46
N ILE A 285 29.42 3.59 -29.81
CA ILE A 285 28.42 2.82 -29.06
C ILE A 285 28.89 2.58 -27.62
N LYS A 286 30.19 2.29 -27.41
CA LYS A 286 30.75 2.19 -26.06
C LYS A 286 30.59 3.49 -25.28
N LYS A 287 30.88 4.64 -25.90
CA LYS A 287 30.71 5.96 -25.25
C LYS A 287 29.24 6.24 -24.91
N SER A 288 28.33 5.96 -25.85
CA SER A 288 26.88 6.09 -25.62
C SER A 288 26.43 5.19 -24.46
N ARG A 289 26.90 3.95 -24.38
CA ARG A 289 26.60 3.03 -23.26
C ARG A 289 27.07 3.61 -21.92
N VAL A 290 28.29 4.14 -21.85
CA VAL A 290 28.82 4.81 -20.65
C VAL A 290 27.95 6.01 -20.26
N SER A 291 27.42 6.77 -21.23
CA SER A 291 26.50 7.88 -20.93
C SER A 291 25.17 7.40 -20.32
N VAL A 292 24.62 6.30 -20.83
CA VAL A 292 23.40 5.65 -20.29
C VAL A 292 23.68 5.11 -18.88
N GLU A 293 24.84 4.50 -18.64
CA GLU A 293 25.25 4.01 -17.32
C GLU A 293 25.34 5.16 -16.29
N ARG A 294 25.95 6.29 -16.64
CA ARG A 294 26.00 7.48 -15.76
C ARG A 294 24.60 7.99 -15.44
N CYS A 295 23.72 8.01 -16.43
CA CYS A 295 22.33 8.41 -16.23
C CYS A 295 21.59 7.45 -15.28
N ALA A 296 21.78 6.14 -15.45
CA ALA A 296 21.25 5.12 -14.55
C ALA A 296 21.75 5.28 -13.10
N GLN A 297 23.02 5.64 -12.91
CA GLN A 297 23.59 5.91 -11.59
C GLN A 297 22.95 7.14 -10.92
N VAL A 298 22.81 8.25 -11.66
CA VAL A 298 22.15 9.47 -11.15
C VAL A 298 20.69 9.19 -10.82
N LEU A 299 19.99 8.47 -11.68
CA LEU A 299 18.60 8.06 -11.45
C LEU A 299 18.47 7.16 -10.21
N GLY A 300 19.39 6.22 -10.02
CA GLY A 300 19.47 5.39 -8.84
C GLY A 300 19.65 6.22 -7.56
N ARG A 301 20.50 7.26 -7.60
CA ARG A 301 20.67 8.21 -6.49
C ARG A 301 19.37 8.95 -6.18
N PHE A 302 18.69 9.51 -7.18
CA PHE A 302 17.40 10.17 -6.97
C PHE A 302 16.39 9.22 -6.32
N LEU A 303 16.30 7.97 -6.79
CA LEU A 303 15.38 7.00 -6.21
C LEU A 303 15.70 6.70 -4.74
N GLN A 304 16.98 6.55 -4.39
CA GLN A 304 17.39 6.31 -3.00
C GLN A 304 17.08 7.51 -2.10
N GLU A 305 17.43 8.73 -2.53
CA GLU A 305 17.13 9.96 -1.78
C GLU A 305 15.62 10.15 -1.60
N THR A 306 14.83 9.90 -2.64
CA THR A 306 13.35 9.96 -2.63
C THR A 306 12.75 8.93 -1.66
N ARG A 307 13.28 7.70 -1.63
CA ARG A 307 12.87 6.69 -0.64
C ARG A 307 13.19 7.11 0.78
N GLY A 308 14.37 7.69 1.02
CA GLY A 308 14.76 8.23 2.32
C GLY A 308 13.79 9.32 2.80
N ARG A 309 13.45 10.29 1.93
CA ARG A 309 12.46 11.34 2.25
C ARG A 309 11.07 10.76 2.51
N HIS A 310 10.61 9.83 1.68
CA HIS A 310 9.31 9.17 1.89
C HIS A 310 9.23 8.46 3.24
N GLN A 311 10.30 7.77 3.66
CA GLN A 311 10.36 7.10 4.96
C GLN A 311 10.26 8.10 6.12
N GLU A 312 11.00 9.21 6.04
CA GLU A 312 10.95 10.29 7.03
C GLU A 312 9.55 10.92 7.11
N LEU A 313 8.97 11.27 5.96
CA LEU A 313 7.60 11.80 5.89
C LEU A 313 6.56 10.81 6.41
N THR A 314 6.74 9.51 6.18
CA THR A 314 5.86 8.46 6.73
C THR A 314 5.92 8.44 8.27
N TRP A 315 7.11 8.61 8.85
CA TRP A 315 7.27 8.72 10.30
C TRP A 315 6.60 9.99 10.85
N GLN A 316 6.82 11.13 10.19
CA GLN A 316 6.17 12.38 10.56
C GLN A 316 4.65 12.27 10.44
N LEU A 317 4.12 11.65 9.39
CA LEU A 317 2.70 11.44 9.18
C LEU A 317 2.06 10.64 10.32
N LYS A 318 2.73 9.59 10.81
CA LYS A 318 2.27 8.82 11.98
C LYS A 318 2.23 9.69 13.24
N SER A 319 3.29 10.47 13.48
CA SER A 319 3.36 11.38 14.64
C SER A 319 2.27 12.46 14.59
N ARG A 320 2.09 13.10 13.43
CA ARG A 320 1.04 14.10 13.20
C ARG A 320 -0.36 13.49 13.31
N GLY A 321 -0.55 12.24 12.85
CA GLY A 321 -1.79 11.49 13.03
C GLY A 321 -2.12 11.29 14.51
N ALA A 322 -1.16 10.85 15.32
CA ALA A 322 -1.35 10.74 16.77
C ALA A 322 -1.65 12.09 17.44
N SER A 323 -0.98 13.17 17.00
CA SER A 323 -1.25 14.51 17.50
C SER A 323 -2.65 14.99 17.13
N LEU A 324 -3.11 14.72 15.90
CA LEU A 324 -4.44 15.08 15.43
C LEU A 324 -5.53 14.35 16.23
N GLU A 325 -5.36 13.05 16.47
CA GLU A 325 -6.30 12.29 17.30
C GLU A 325 -6.34 12.83 18.75
N SER A 326 -5.17 13.16 19.32
CA SER A 326 -5.09 13.75 20.65
C SER A 326 -5.78 15.12 20.74
N THR A 327 -5.61 16.00 19.75
CA THR A 327 -6.23 17.33 19.76
C THR A 327 -7.73 17.26 19.47
N ARG A 328 -8.18 16.36 18.59
CA ARG A 328 -9.61 16.08 18.37
C ARG A 328 -10.28 15.59 19.65
N THR A 329 -9.66 14.64 20.34
CA THR A 329 -10.17 14.13 21.62
C THR A 329 -10.23 15.24 22.68
N ALA A 330 -9.23 16.12 22.74
CA ALA A 330 -9.24 17.26 23.66
C ALA A 330 -10.36 18.27 23.35
N LEU A 331 -10.59 18.55 22.06
CA LEU A 331 -11.67 19.44 21.61
C LEU A 331 -13.04 18.87 21.98
N GLN A 332 -13.25 17.59 21.71
CA GLN A 332 -14.48 16.88 22.09
C GLN A 332 -14.72 16.97 23.60
N LYS A 333 -13.71 16.67 24.43
CA LYS A 333 -13.82 16.76 25.90
C LYS A 333 -14.15 18.17 26.40
N GLU A 334 -13.58 19.21 25.80
CA GLU A 334 -13.91 20.58 26.20
C GLU A 334 -15.35 20.93 25.80
N ARG A 335 -15.82 20.50 24.62
CA ARG A 335 -17.21 20.67 24.19
C ARG A 335 -18.17 19.92 25.10
N GLU A 336 -17.87 18.66 25.46
CA GLU A 336 -18.62 17.87 26.44
C GLU A 336 -18.75 18.60 27.79
N ARG A 337 -17.63 19.15 28.29
CA ARG A 337 -17.61 19.94 29.53
C ARG A 337 -18.51 21.18 29.44
N LEU A 338 -18.54 21.86 28.30
CA LEU A 338 -19.45 23.00 28.09
C LEU A 338 -20.92 22.57 28.11
N PHE A 339 -21.23 21.43 27.48
CA PHE A 339 -22.56 20.83 27.53
C PHE A 339 -23.00 20.51 28.95
N GLU A 340 -22.13 19.88 29.76
CA GLU A 340 -22.40 19.59 31.17
C GLU A 340 -22.59 20.86 32.00
N GLN A 341 -21.74 21.87 31.79
CA GLN A 341 -21.81 23.12 32.53
C GLN A 341 -23.12 23.88 32.27
N ILE A 342 -23.55 23.94 31.01
CA ILE A 342 -24.73 24.71 30.60
C ILE A 342 -26.02 23.92 30.89
N ALA A 343 -26.06 22.62 30.56
CA ALA A 343 -27.24 21.79 30.78
C ALA A 343 -27.41 21.31 32.23
N GLY A 344 -26.32 21.24 33.00
CA GLY A 344 -26.32 20.89 34.43
C GLY A 344 -26.60 22.06 35.38
N GLY A 345 -26.67 23.29 34.85
CA GLY A 345 -26.97 24.50 35.64
C GLY A 345 -25.82 24.98 36.54
N THR A 346 -24.58 24.52 36.30
CA THR A 346 -23.42 24.86 37.12
C THR A 346 -22.93 26.28 36.80
N PRO A 347 -22.90 27.23 37.76
CA PRO A 347 -22.51 28.60 37.48
C PRO A 347 -21.07 28.69 36.97
N ARG A 348 -20.81 29.59 36.02
CA ARG A 348 -19.45 29.94 35.57
C ARG A 348 -18.54 30.16 36.80
N PRO A 349 -17.33 29.54 36.86
CA PRO A 349 -16.33 30.00 37.80
C PRO A 349 -16.04 31.47 37.46
N ARG A 350 -16.33 32.36 38.42
CA ARG A 350 -16.12 33.80 38.24
C ARG A 350 -14.64 34.01 37.94
N ALA A 351 -14.32 34.55 36.77
CA ALA A 351 -12.98 35.06 36.49
C ALA A 351 -12.59 35.99 37.65
N HIS A 352 -11.56 35.60 38.42
CA HIS A 352 -11.05 36.42 39.50
C HIS A 352 -10.61 37.76 38.90
N ARG A 353 -11.42 38.81 39.13
CA ARG A 353 -10.98 40.20 38.96
C ARG A 353 -9.76 40.36 39.85
N ARG A 354 -8.58 40.45 39.25
CA ARG A 354 -7.39 40.96 39.94
C ARG A 354 -7.75 42.34 40.48
N VAL A 355 -7.87 42.44 41.80
CA VAL A 355 -8.00 43.70 42.51
C VAL A 355 -6.69 44.46 42.27
N PRO A 356 -6.72 45.69 41.73
CA PRO A 356 -5.51 46.49 41.64
C PRO A 356 -5.13 46.89 43.07
N CYS A 357 -3.97 46.42 43.54
CA CYS A 357 -3.35 46.94 44.76
C CYS A 357 -3.16 48.45 44.59
N ARG A 358 -3.88 49.23 45.41
CA ARG A 358 -3.59 50.65 45.59
C ARG A 358 -2.29 50.77 46.36
N SER A 359 -1.24 51.23 45.70
CA SER A 359 -0.05 51.79 46.34
C SER A 359 -0.43 53.08 47.06
N SER A 360 -0.24 53.10 48.38
CA SER A 360 -0.20 54.34 49.19
C SER A 360 1.24 54.76 49.39
#